data_AF-A0A974A7E3-F1
#
_entry.id   AF-A0A974A7E3-F1
#
_cell.length_a   1.000
_cell.length_b   1.000
_cell.length_c   1.000
_cell.angle_alpha   90.00
_cell.angle_beta   90.00
_cell.angle_gamma   90.00
#
_symmetry.space_group_name_H-M   'P 1'
#
loop_
_entity.id
_entity.type
_entity.pdbx_description
1 polymer ?
#
loop_
_entity_poly.entity_id
_entity_poly.type
_entity_poly.pdbx_seq_one_letter_code
_entity_poly.pdbx_strand_id
1 'polypeptide(L)'
;MPTIRRFILLASVLASFSVAEIARAQPFGMGMRGWGSGQDVMGPGAIMGPGMMRYGRVDLMCSPAAAGFVGWRIDRIERSIKPTEAQRGKFDELKVASNKASETMRAACPNEAATTAPGRMAAMEKRLDAMLQAVKTIRPALEAFYATLNDEQKARLDAPLGRMRFWRELW
;
A
#
# COMPACT_ATOMS: atom_id res chain seq x y z
N MET A 1 17.19 33.08 48.80
CA MET A 1 17.57 33.42 47.40
C MET A 1 19.09 33.41 47.23
N PRO A 2 19.71 32.24 46.95
CA PRO A 2 20.99 32.23 46.22
C PRO A 2 21.19 30.99 45.31
N THR A 3 20.14 30.39 44.74
CA THR A 3 20.25 29.13 43.96
C THR A 3 20.02 29.29 42.45
N ILE A 4 19.66 30.47 41.96
CA ILE A 4 19.31 30.68 40.53
C ILE A 4 20.55 30.96 39.66
N ARG A 5 21.64 31.48 40.24
CA ARG A 5 22.86 31.84 39.46
C ARG A 5 23.68 30.64 38.97
N ARG A 6 23.50 29.44 39.54
CA ARG A 6 24.22 28.23 39.11
C ARG A 6 23.61 27.54 37.89
N PHE A 7 22.34 27.80 37.58
CA PHE A 7 21.68 27.20 36.41
C PHE A 7 21.97 27.94 35.10
N ILE A 8 22.44 29.18 35.15
CA ILE A 8 22.70 30.00 33.95
C ILE A 8 24.03 29.61 33.27
N LEU A 9 24.95 28.94 33.96
CA LEU A 9 26.26 28.55 33.40
C LEU A 9 26.28 27.22 32.63
N LEU A 10 25.17 26.47 32.60
CA LEU A 10 25.07 25.21 31.84
C LEU A 10 24.34 25.35 30.49
N ALA A 11 23.88 26.55 30.13
CA ALA A 11 23.08 26.77 28.92
C ALA A 11 23.91 27.14 27.66
N SER A 12 25.24 27.14 27.71
CA SER A 12 26.11 27.68 26.66
C SER A 12 27.05 26.67 25.99
N VAL A 13 26.62 25.42 25.76
CA VAL A 13 27.45 24.41 25.06
C VAL A 13 26.81 23.79 23.81
N LEU A 14 25.63 24.22 23.36
CA LEU A 14 25.08 23.74 22.08
C LEU A 14 24.73 24.88 21.11
N ALA A 15 25.64 25.85 21.00
CA ALA A 15 25.66 26.85 19.95
C ALA A 15 26.87 26.65 19.02
N SER A 16 26.95 25.47 18.39
CA SER A 16 27.91 25.18 17.33
C SER A 16 27.38 24.08 16.40
N PHE A 17 26.29 24.37 15.70
CA PHE A 17 26.07 23.82 14.36
C PHE A 17 26.46 24.90 13.36
N SER A 18 27.71 24.83 12.90
CA SER A 18 28.18 25.58 11.76
C SER A 18 27.34 25.17 10.54
N VAL A 19 26.50 26.08 10.03
CA VAL A 19 25.93 25.94 8.69
C VAL A 19 27.01 26.40 7.72
N ALA A 20 27.87 25.47 7.31
CA ALA A 20 28.71 25.62 6.14
C ALA A 20 28.34 24.50 5.16
N GLU A 21 27.73 24.93 4.04
CA GLU A 21 27.79 24.27 2.72
C GLU A 21 26.89 23.04 2.46
N ILE A 22 25.59 23.29 2.29
CA ILE A 22 24.80 22.57 1.26
C ILE A 22 24.69 23.50 0.04
N ALA A 23 25.80 23.65 -0.68
CA ALA A 23 25.83 24.27 -2.00
C ALA A 23 26.82 23.51 -2.89
N ARG A 24 26.54 22.22 -3.10
CA ARG A 24 26.94 21.53 -4.35
C ARG A 24 25.68 21.07 -5.05
N ALA A 25 24.96 22.03 -5.61
CA ALA A 25 24.21 21.77 -6.83
C ALA A 25 25.23 21.19 -7.82
N GLN A 26 24.99 19.95 -8.27
CA GLN A 26 25.78 19.42 -9.38
C GLN A 26 25.53 20.33 -10.58
N PRO A 27 26.58 20.81 -11.27
CA PRO A 27 26.37 21.53 -12.50
C PRO A 27 25.68 20.58 -13.47
N PHE A 28 24.47 20.95 -13.89
CA PHE A 28 23.83 20.40 -15.08
C PHE A 28 24.78 20.67 -16.25
N GLY A 29 25.60 19.68 -16.57
CA GLY A 29 26.41 19.67 -17.77
C GLY A 29 25.49 19.62 -18.96
N MET A 30 25.43 20.73 -19.70
CA MET A 30 24.94 20.79 -21.07
C MET A 30 25.68 19.76 -21.92
N GLY A 31 24.98 18.67 -22.21
CA GLY A 31 25.34 17.67 -23.22
C GLY A 31 24.19 17.50 -24.20
N MET A 32 23.72 18.60 -24.82
CA MET A 32 22.92 18.48 -26.04
C MET A 32 23.83 18.12 -27.21
N ARG A 33 23.84 16.84 -27.58
CA ARG A 33 24.20 16.39 -28.92
C ARG A 33 23.24 15.28 -29.32
N GLY A 34 22.33 15.58 -30.25
CA GLY A 34 21.51 14.59 -30.96
C GLY A 34 20.00 14.72 -30.83
N TRP A 35 19.42 15.90 -31.02
CA TRP A 35 18.07 15.95 -31.63
C TRP A 35 18.25 15.70 -33.13
N GLY A 36 18.12 14.44 -33.53
CA GLY A 36 17.84 14.08 -34.91
C GLY A 36 16.47 14.65 -35.29
N SER A 37 16.45 15.32 -36.43
CA SER A 37 15.30 15.93 -37.12
C SER A 37 14.02 15.11 -37.02
N GLY A 38 12.93 15.80 -36.70
CA GLY A 38 11.58 15.26 -36.81
C GLY A 38 11.25 14.88 -38.25
N GLN A 39 11.00 13.60 -38.45
CA GLN A 39 10.17 12.92 -39.45
C GLN A 39 10.64 11.47 -39.35
N ASP A 40 9.90 10.60 -38.65
CA ASP A 40 10.01 9.12 -38.69
C ASP A 40 9.08 8.40 -37.69
N VAL A 41 8.36 9.09 -36.79
CA VAL A 41 7.55 8.44 -35.73
C VAL A 41 6.21 7.81 -36.14
N MET A 42 5.88 7.69 -37.43
CA MET A 42 4.67 6.96 -37.85
C MET A 42 4.91 6.18 -39.15
N GLY A 43 5.63 5.07 -39.06
CA GLY A 43 5.63 4.03 -40.10
C GLY A 43 4.34 3.19 -40.03
N PRO A 44 3.79 2.72 -41.17
CA PRO A 44 2.67 1.78 -41.18
C PRO A 44 3.17 0.42 -40.68
N GLY A 45 3.06 0.23 -39.37
CA GLY A 45 3.63 -0.92 -38.68
C GLY A 45 3.86 -0.73 -37.18
N ALA A 46 3.35 0.35 -36.57
CA ALA A 46 3.33 0.49 -35.12
C ALA A 46 2.46 -0.63 -34.51
N ILE A 47 3.12 -1.75 -34.22
CA ILE A 47 2.59 -2.80 -33.35
C ILE A 47 2.35 -2.11 -32.02
N MET A 48 1.08 -1.88 -31.68
CA MET A 48 0.66 -1.54 -30.32
C MET A 48 1.03 -2.75 -29.43
N GLY A 49 2.30 -2.82 -29.04
CA GLY A 49 2.81 -3.88 -28.18
C GLY A 49 2.12 -3.80 -26.80
N PRO A 50 2.05 -4.90 -26.04
CA PRO A 50 1.43 -4.92 -24.70
C PRO A 50 2.08 -4.01 -23.64
N GLY A 51 3.03 -3.15 -24.02
CA GLY A 51 3.84 -2.28 -23.17
C GLY A 51 3.24 -0.91 -22.85
N MET A 52 2.14 -0.50 -23.50
CA MET A 52 1.29 0.61 -22.99
C MET A 52 0.32 0.09 -21.90
N MET A 53 0.87 -0.61 -20.92
CA MET A 53 0.17 -0.88 -19.66
C MET A 53 0.17 0.41 -18.85
N ARG A 54 -0.96 1.13 -18.96
CA ARG A 54 -1.81 1.55 -17.84
C ARG A 54 -1.03 1.94 -16.57
N TYR A 55 -1.16 3.21 -16.17
CA TYR A 55 -0.91 3.69 -14.81
C TYR A 55 -1.18 2.55 -13.81
N GLY A 56 -0.17 2.26 -12.98
CA GLY A 56 0.07 0.94 -12.41
C GLY A 56 -1.09 0.30 -11.64
N ARG A 57 -0.82 -0.86 -11.05
CA ARG A 57 -1.74 -1.73 -10.30
C ARG A 57 -2.56 -1.05 -9.17
N VAL A 58 -2.42 0.25 -8.97
CA VAL A 58 -3.21 1.17 -8.16
C VAL A 58 -4.65 1.32 -8.68
N ASP A 59 -4.86 1.32 -10.00
CA ASP A 59 -6.20 1.43 -10.60
C ASP A 59 -7.06 0.17 -10.37
N LEU A 60 -6.42 -0.97 -10.08
CA LEU A 60 -7.16 -2.22 -9.81
C LEU A 60 -7.96 -2.08 -8.52
N MET A 61 -7.35 -1.58 -7.44
CA MET A 61 -8.00 -1.39 -6.13
C MET A 61 -9.09 -0.32 -6.14
N CYS A 62 -8.97 0.64 -7.05
CA CYS A 62 -9.95 1.72 -7.25
C CYS A 62 -11.01 1.40 -8.31
N SER A 63 -10.93 0.23 -8.93
CA SER A 63 -11.94 -0.21 -9.90
C SER A 63 -13.07 -0.99 -9.21
N PRO A 64 -14.28 -1.03 -9.80
CA PRO A 64 -15.35 -1.92 -9.36
C PRO A 64 -14.92 -3.40 -9.30
N ALA A 65 -13.92 -3.82 -10.09
CA ALA A 65 -13.40 -5.18 -10.03
C ALA A 65 -12.69 -5.51 -8.69
N ALA A 66 -12.09 -4.52 -8.01
CA ALA A 66 -11.51 -4.75 -6.68
C ALA A 66 -12.54 -4.92 -5.58
N ALA A 67 -13.72 -4.29 -5.72
CA ALA A 67 -14.86 -4.56 -4.85
C ALA A 67 -15.22 -6.04 -4.86
N GLY A 68 -15.39 -6.60 -6.07
CA GLY A 68 -15.69 -8.01 -6.28
C GLY A 68 -14.56 -8.92 -5.79
N PHE A 69 -13.31 -8.46 -5.83
CA PHE A 69 -12.18 -9.24 -5.32
C PHE A 69 -12.26 -9.50 -3.81
N VAL A 70 -12.65 -8.52 -3.00
CA VAL A 70 -12.78 -8.72 -1.54
C VAL A 70 -13.90 -9.72 -1.22
N GLY A 71 -15.07 -9.56 -1.86
CA GLY A 71 -16.18 -10.52 -1.71
C GLY A 71 -15.79 -11.94 -2.12
N TRP A 72 -15.17 -12.09 -3.30
CA TRP A 72 -14.69 -13.38 -3.79
C TRP A 72 -13.69 -14.06 -2.83
N ARG A 73 -12.84 -13.28 -2.16
CA ARG A 73 -11.87 -13.81 -1.18
C ARG A 73 -12.57 -14.35 0.06
N ILE A 74 -13.60 -13.67 0.54
CA ILE A 74 -14.42 -14.13 1.67
C ILE A 74 -15.18 -15.39 1.31
N ASP A 75 -15.82 -15.45 0.15
CA ASP A 75 -16.52 -16.65 -0.33
C ASP A 75 -15.57 -17.84 -0.49
N ARG A 76 -14.32 -17.57 -0.89
CA ARG A 76 -13.29 -18.61 -0.97
C ARG A 76 -12.91 -19.14 0.41
N ILE A 77 -12.78 -18.28 1.42
CA ILE A 77 -12.54 -18.71 2.81
C ILE A 77 -13.71 -19.58 3.28
N GLU A 78 -14.96 -19.15 3.04
CA GLU A 78 -16.15 -19.91 3.41
C GLU A 78 -16.14 -21.32 2.81
N ARG A 79 -15.87 -21.43 1.50
CA ARG A 79 -15.80 -22.72 0.80
C ARG A 79 -14.66 -23.62 1.29
N SER A 80 -13.51 -23.05 1.65
CA SER A 80 -12.34 -23.79 2.08
C SER A 80 -12.44 -24.27 3.53
N ILE A 81 -12.95 -23.41 4.42
CA ILE A 81 -12.99 -23.66 5.86
C ILE A 81 -14.28 -24.36 6.28
N LYS A 82 -15.38 -24.15 5.53
CA LYS A 82 -16.72 -24.64 5.81
C LYS A 82 -17.10 -24.40 7.28
N PRO A 83 -17.30 -23.13 7.69
CA PRO A 83 -17.60 -22.79 9.08
C PRO A 83 -18.80 -23.58 9.62
N THR A 84 -18.68 -24.10 10.84
CA THR A 84 -19.80 -24.76 11.54
C THR A 84 -20.85 -23.74 11.96
N GLU A 85 -22.03 -24.19 12.37
CA GLU A 85 -23.09 -23.28 12.86
C GLU A 85 -22.62 -22.42 14.03
N ALA A 86 -21.86 -23.00 14.98
CA ALA A 86 -21.26 -22.28 16.10
C ALA A 86 -20.22 -21.22 15.68
N GLN A 87 -19.60 -21.38 14.51
CA GLN A 87 -18.58 -20.47 13.98
C GLN A 87 -19.19 -19.37 13.08
N ARG A 88 -20.43 -19.52 12.61
CA ARG A 88 -21.07 -18.59 11.64
C ARG A 88 -21.09 -17.16 12.13
N GLY A 89 -21.45 -16.92 13.39
CA GLY A 89 -21.49 -15.56 13.95
C GLY A 89 -20.15 -14.84 13.83
N LYS A 90 -19.04 -15.51 14.18
CA LYS A 90 -17.69 -14.93 14.04
C LYS A 90 -17.24 -14.82 12.59
N PHE A 91 -17.67 -15.73 11.73
CA PHE A 91 -17.42 -15.61 10.31
C PHE A 91 -18.14 -14.40 9.69
N ASP A 92 -19.40 -14.13 10.08
CA ASP A 92 -20.17 -12.98 9.60
C ASP A 92 -19.59 -11.66 10.10
N GLU A 93 -19.09 -11.60 11.35
CA GLU A 93 -18.30 -10.45 11.83
C GLU A 93 -17.07 -10.17 10.93
N LEU A 94 -16.35 -11.22 10.51
CA LEU A 94 -15.25 -11.11 9.56
C LEU A 94 -15.70 -10.62 8.17
N LYS A 95 -16.87 -11.07 7.68
CA LYS A 95 -17.47 -10.55 6.43
C LYS A 95 -17.73 -9.05 6.53
N VAL A 96 -18.38 -8.60 7.60
CA VAL A 96 -18.69 -7.19 7.84
C VAL A 96 -17.41 -6.35 7.91
N ALA A 97 -16.41 -6.81 8.66
CA ALA A 97 -15.12 -6.12 8.77
C ALA A 97 -14.39 -6.01 7.41
N SER A 98 -14.46 -7.06 6.59
CA SER A 98 -13.86 -7.08 5.25
C SER A 98 -14.57 -6.13 4.28
N ASN A 99 -15.90 -6.04 4.35
CA ASN A 99 -16.68 -5.10 3.55
C ASN A 99 -16.36 -3.65 3.93
N LYS A 100 -16.35 -3.34 5.23
CA LYS A 100 -15.97 -2.02 5.74
C LYS A 100 -14.55 -1.64 5.29
N ALA A 101 -13.60 -2.56 5.36
CA ALA A 101 -12.24 -2.34 4.88
C ALA A 101 -12.20 -2.08 3.35
N SER A 102 -13.02 -2.77 2.56
CA SER A 102 -13.17 -2.51 1.12
C SER A 102 -13.68 -1.09 0.87
N GLU A 103 -14.68 -0.65 1.63
CA GLU A 103 -15.24 0.71 1.53
C GLU A 103 -14.20 1.78 1.90
N THR A 104 -13.45 1.59 2.99
CA THR A 104 -12.35 2.49 3.38
C THR A 104 -11.31 2.64 2.27
N MET A 105 -10.92 1.52 1.63
CA MET A 105 -9.97 1.56 0.51
C MET A 105 -10.56 2.29 -0.71
N ARG A 106 -11.84 2.09 -1.02
CA ARG A 106 -12.52 2.79 -2.13
C ARG A 106 -12.61 4.30 -1.89
N ALA A 107 -12.90 4.72 -0.66
CA ALA A 107 -12.97 6.14 -0.31
C ALA A 107 -11.61 6.87 -0.43
N ALA A 108 -10.50 6.12 -0.43
CA ALA A 108 -9.16 6.65 -0.63
C ALA A 108 -8.77 6.79 -2.11
N CYS A 109 -9.60 6.31 -3.03
CA CYS A 109 -9.36 6.44 -4.46
C CYS A 109 -9.51 7.90 -4.90
N PRO A 110 -8.55 8.44 -5.67
CA PRO A 110 -8.68 9.79 -6.20
C PRO A 110 -9.76 9.83 -7.28
N ASN A 111 -10.58 10.88 -7.27
CA ASN A 111 -11.57 11.14 -8.32
C ASN A 111 -10.90 11.65 -9.61
N GLU A 112 -9.76 12.33 -9.48
CA GLU A 112 -9.00 12.89 -10.59
C GLU A 112 -7.51 12.56 -10.44
N ALA A 113 -6.82 12.39 -11.57
CA ALA A 113 -5.39 12.10 -11.56
C ALA A 113 -4.59 13.33 -11.11
N ALA A 114 -3.75 13.17 -10.09
CA ALA A 114 -2.87 14.25 -9.64
C ALA A 114 -1.79 14.55 -10.70
N THR A 115 -1.83 15.76 -11.26
CA THR A 115 -0.93 16.21 -12.34
C THR A 115 0.41 16.74 -11.82
N THR A 116 0.47 17.20 -10.58
CA THR A 116 1.69 17.71 -9.95
C THR A 116 2.40 16.62 -9.13
N ALA A 117 3.73 16.74 -8.99
CA ALA A 117 4.50 15.79 -8.18
C ALA A 117 4.07 15.77 -6.70
N PRO A 118 3.85 16.92 -6.02
CA PRO A 118 3.34 16.93 -4.64
C PRO A 118 1.93 16.34 -4.51
N GLY A 119 1.04 16.60 -5.49
CA GLY A 119 -0.30 16.03 -5.49
C GLY A 119 -0.30 14.50 -5.58
N ARG A 120 0.63 13.92 -6.36
CA ARG A 120 0.80 12.46 -6.40
C ARG A 120 1.25 11.88 -5.06
N MET A 121 2.16 12.56 -4.34
CA MET A 121 2.61 12.12 -3.01
C MET A 121 1.46 12.16 -1.99
N ALA A 122 0.69 13.25 -1.94
CA ALA A 122 -0.49 13.34 -1.07
C ALA A 122 -1.52 12.23 -1.36
N ALA A 123 -1.71 11.88 -2.63
CA ALA A 123 -2.59 10.78 -3.02
C ALA A 123 -2.03 9.40 -2.62
N MET A 124 -0.71 9.23 -2.56
CA MET A 124 -0.09 7.99 -2.05
C MET A 124 -0.26 7.88 -0.54
N GLU A 125 -0.03 8.97 0.19
CA GLU A 125 -0.20 9.04 1.65
C GLU A 125 -1.62 8.67 2.06
N LYS A 126 -2.64 9.27 1.44
CA LYS A 126 -4.05 8.94 1.71
C LYS A 126 -4.37 7.45 1.50
N ARG A 127 -3.78 6.83 0.48
CA ARG A 127 -3.98 5.39 0.22
C ARG A 127 -3.33 4.51 1.28
N LEU A 128 -2.12 4.86 1.72
CA LEU A 128 -1.43 4.13 2.78
C LEU A 128 -2.18 4.21 4.11
N ASP A 129 -2.71 5.38 4.45
CA ASP A 129 -3.57 5.53 5.65
C ASP A 129 -4.81 4.64 5.56
N ALA A 130 -5.49 4.62 4.41
CA ALA A 130 -6.66 3.77 4.22
C ALA A 130 -6.34 2.28 4.28
N MET A 131 -5.19 1.85 3.76
CA MET A 131 -4.72 0.47 3.90
C MET A 131 -4.44 0.13 5.38
N LEU A 132 -3.86 1.05 6.14
CA LEU A 132 -3.65 0.87 7.57
C LEU A 132 -4.97 0.74 8.33
N GLN A 133 -5.96 1.58 8.03
CA GLN A 133 -7.28 1.51 8.64
C GLN A 133 -8.02 0.22 8.28
N ALA A 134 -7.91 -0.24 7.03
CA ALA A 134 -8.45 -1.53 6.59
C ALA A 134 -7.86 -2.69 7.40
N VAL A 135 -6.54 -2.72 7.61
CA VAL A 135 -5.89 -3.75 8.44
C VAL A 135 -6.34 -3.68 9.90
N LYS A 136 -6.43 -2.47 10.47
CA LYS A 136 -6.94 -2.28 11.84
C LYS A 136 -8.39 -2.75 12.01
N THR A 137 -9.17 -2.70 10.93
CA THR A 137 -10.56 -3.17 10.92
C THR A 137 -10.66 -4.69 10.81
N ILE A 138 -9.90 -5.31 9.90
CA ILE A 138 -10.00 -6.75 9.63
C ILE A 138 -9.34 -7.59 10.73
N ARG A 139 -8.17 -7.17 11.22
CA ARG A 139 -7.35 -7.96 12.15
C ARG A 139 -8.12 -8.51 13.37
N PRO A 140 -8.82 -7.68 14.17
CA PRO A 140 -9.51 -8.20 15.36
C PRO A 140 -10.63 -9.19 15.01
N ALA A 141 -11.36 -8.97 13.91
CA ALA A 141 -12.41 -9.88 13.46
C ALA A 141 -11.84 -11.22 12.97
N LEU A 142 -10.69 -11.18 12.27
CA LEU A 142 -9.99 -12.37 11.83
C LEU A 142 -9.45 -13.18 13.03
N GLU A 143 -8.84 -12.52 14.01
CA GLU A 143 -8.36 -13.16 15.24
C GLU A 143 -9.50 -13.83 16.01
N ALA A 144 -10.64 -13.14 16.16
CA ALA A 144 -11.83 -13.67 16.81
C ALA A 144 -12.40 -14.90 16.06
N PHE A 145 -12.48 -14.86 14.73
CA PHE A 145 -12.89 -16.01 13.94
C PHE A 145 -11.88 -17.16 14.02
N TYR A 146 -10.59 -16.88 13.89
CA TYR A 146 -9.51 -17.86 13.94
C TYR A 146 -9.48 -18.61 15.28
N ALA A 147 -9.78 -17.92 16.38
CA ALA A 147 -9.88 -18.53 17.71
C ALA A 147 -11.00 -19.59 17.82
N THR A 148 -12.02 -19.54 16.97
CA THR A 148 -13.11 -20.54 16.94
C THR A 148 -12.80 -21.77 16.10
N LEU A 149 -11.72 -21.73 15.30
CA LEU A 149 -11.38 -22.80 14.35
C LEU A 149 -10.67 -23.96 15.05
N ASN A 150 -10.95 -25.18 14.58
CA ASN A 150 -10.15 -26.35 14.91
C ASN A 150 -8.85 -26.40 14.10
N ASP A 151 -7.98 -27.34 14.42
CA ASP A 151 -6.64 -27.41 13.83
C ASP A 151 -6.69 -27.74 12.33
N GLU A 152 -7.63 -28.56 11.87
CA GLU A 152 -7.81 -28.85 10.45
C GLU A 152 -8.26 -27.61 9.65
N GLN A 153 -9.15 -26.80 10.23
CA GLN A 153 -9.60 -25.55 9.65
C GLN A 153 -8.49 -24.52 9.62
N LYS A 154 -7.73 -24.37 10.72
CA LYS A 154 -6.55 -23.49 10.76
C LYS A 154 -5.53 -23.87 9.71
N ALA A 155 -5.19 -25.16 9.61
CA ALA A 155 -4.26 -25.66 8.59
C ALA A 155 -4.69 -25.31 7.15
N ARG A 156 -6.00 -25.38 6.85
CA ARG A 156 -6.54 -24.96 5.53
C ARG A 156 -6.47 -23.45 5.31
N LEU A 157 -6.66 -22.66 6.37
CA LEU A 157 -6.62 -21.20 6.31
C LEU A 157 -5.18 -20.68 6.17
N ASP A 158 -4.25 -21.31 6.89
CA ASP A 158 -2.81 -20.97 6.93
C ASP A 158 -2.05 -21.54 5.72
N ALA A 159 -2.66 -22.48 5.00
CA ALA A 159 -2.09 -23.03 3.78
C ALA A 159 -1.73 -21.89 2.82
N PRO A 160 -0.49 -21.86 2.30
CA PRO A 160 -0.03 -20.78 1.46
C PRO A 160 -0.93 -20.66 0.23
N LEU A 161 -1.63 -19.53 0.13
CA LEU A 161 -2.46 -19.17 -1.01
C LEU A 161 -1.61 -19.33 -2.27
N GLY A 162 -1.91 -20.33 -3.09
CA GLY A 162 -1.06 -20.80 -4.19
C GLY A 162 -0.56 -19.68 -5.10
N ARG A 163 0.61 -19.12 -4.75
CA ARG A 163 1.55 -18.37 -5.60
C ARG A 163 2.89 -18.09 -4.90
N MET A 164 3.25 -18.83 -3.84
CA MET A 164 4.57 -18.82 -3.21
C MET A 164 5.22 -20.21 -3.27
N ARG A 165 5.21 -20.86 -4.45
CA ARG A 165 6.09 -22.01 -4.69
C ARG A 165 7.52 -21.57 -4.96
N PHE A 166 7.70 -20.41 -5.59
CA PHE A 166 9.01 -19.81 -5.87
C PHE A 166 9.94 -19.71 -4.66
N TRP A 167 9.44 -19.33 -3.48
CA TRP A 167 10.27 -19.15 -2.27
C TRP A 167 10.63 -20.45 -1.55
N ARG A 168 10.03 -21.60 -1.92
CA ARG A 168 10.27 -22.89 -1.25
C ARG A 168 11.41 -23.69 -1.87
N GLU A 169 11.86 -23.30 -3.06
CA GLU A 169 12.94 -23.97 -3.83
C GLU A 169 14.28 -23.24 -3.70
N LEU A 170 14.35 -22.16 -2.91
CA LEU A 170 15.54 -21.34 -2.69
C LEU A 170 16.21 -21.56 -1.31
N TRP A 171 15.76 -22.56 -0.56
CA TRP A 171 16.33 -23.00 0.73
C TRP A 171 16.34 -24.53 0.79
#